data_AF-A0A6A6U259-F1
#
_entry.id   AF-A0A6A6U259-F1
#
_cell.length_a   1.000
_cell.length_b   1.000
_cell.length_c   1.000
_cell.angle_alpha   90.00
_cell.angle_beta   90.00
_cell.angle_gamma   90.00
#
_symmetry.space_group_name_H-M   'P 1'
#
loop_
_entity.id
_entity.type
_entity.pdbx_description
1 polymer ?
#
loop_
_entity_poly.entity_id
_entity_poly.type
_entity_poly.pdbx_seq_one_letter_code
_entity_poly.pdbx_strand_id
1 'polypeptide(L)'
;MADGCRFLSDMAAIILAISRCISRANLRFTVNHARAMRIAEIMNDFRSLQYYLAAIHVNPLAEDYYLEGYSLIRACIAEGQAVLANSYTNAAAHPSGDEEAEKSQLKLIIVDASVRRFLCQRAYMRAVAAQRWANARTQILGGHRPHAGNLHQLQQLDAQLRTELGAITDGHVLDTLQSHDVAQGKFIDDDPSLEILLQQIQFRQ
;
A
#
# COMPACT_ATOMS: atom_id res chain seq x y z
N MET A 1 3.25 20.08 6.57
CA MET A 1 4.65 20.08 7.11
C MET A 1 4.78 19.35 8.45
N ALA A 2 3.72 19.14 9.24
CA ALA A 2 3.80 18.41 10.51
C ALA A 2 3.90 16.87 10.37
N ASP A 3 3.36 16.28 9.29
CA ASP A 3 3.28 14.81 9.12
C ASP A 3 4.61 14.16 8.70
N GLY A 4 5.47 14.91 8.00
CA GLY A 4 6.79 14.42 7.57
C GLY A 4 7.76 14.14 8.73
N CYS A 5 7.67 14.90 9.82
CA CYS A 5 8.50 14.68 11.01
C CYS A 5 8.13 13.40 11.78
N ARG A 6 6.86 12.97 11.72
CA ARG A 6 6.38 11.79 12.46
C ARG A 6 6.72 10.48 11.75
N PHE A 7 6.63 10.46 10.41
CA PHE A 7 7.11 9.33 9.62
C PHE A 7 8.61 9.08 9.82
N LEU A 8 9.41 10.16 9.93
CA LEU A 8 10.84 10.06 10.23
C LEU A 8 11.11 9.56 11.65
N SER A 9 10.27 9.91 12.63
CA SER A 9 10.37 9.43 14.01
C SER A 9 10.05 7.93 14.13
N ASP A 10 8.97 7.47 13.50
CA ASP A 10 8.59 6.05 13.51
C ASP A 10 9.59 5.19 12.71
N MET A 11 10.06 5.71 11.57
CA MET A 11 11.17 5.09 10.82
C MET A 11 12.46 5.07 11.65
N ALA A 12 12.76 6.10 12.43
CA ALA A 12 13.93 6.11 13.31
C ALA A 12 13.81 5.05 14.42
N ALA A 13 12.63 4.84 15.00
CA ALA A 13 12.39 3.77 15.97
C ALA A 13 12.56 2.38 15.34
N ILE A 14 12.06 2.18 14.12
CA ILE A 14 12.20 0.92 13.36
C ILE A 14 13.66 0.70 12.93
N ILE A 15 14.36 1.72 12.43
CA ILE A 15 15.78 1.67 12.08
C ILE A 15 16.63 1.37 13.32
N LEU A 16 16.28 1.94 14.48
CA LEU A 16 16.98 1.67 15.75
C LEU A 16 16.76 0.23 16.21
N ALA A 17 15.54 -0.32 16.03
CA ALA A 17 15.23 -1.71 16.32
C ALA A 17 16.00 -2.67 15.40
N ILE A 18 15.99 -2.41 14.09
CA ILE A 18 16.74 -3.18 13.08
C ILE A 18 18.26 -3.10 13.36
N SER A 19 18.79 -1.90 13.58
CA SER A 19 20.23 -1.69 13.81
C SER A 19 20.71 -2.40 15.07
N ARG A 20 19.91 -2.47 16.15
CA ARG A 20 20.30 -3.21 17.37
C ARG A 20 20.25 -4.72 17.19
N CYS A 21 19.30 -5.22 16.40
CA CYS A 21 19.23 -6.63 16.02
C CYS A 21 20.46 -7.04 15.16
N ILE A 22 20.99 -6.10 14.36
CA ILE A 22 22.21 -6.28 13.56
C ILE A 22 23.49 -6.12 14.39
N SER A 23 23.60 -5.11 15.25
CA SER A 23 24.82 -4.81 16.02
C SER A 23 25.14 -5.82 17.13
N ARG A 24 24.20 -6.71 17.53
CA ARG A 24 24.48 -7.81 18.48
C ARG A 24 25.14 -9.04 17.83
N ALA A 25 25.34 -9.05 16.51
CA ALA A 25 25.79 -10.24 15.80
C ALA A 25 27.32 -10.44 15.84
N ASN A 26 27.76 -11.34 16.73
CA ASN A 26 28.70 -12.38 16.33
C ASN A 26 27.88 -13.49 15.64
N LEU A 27 27.86 -13.48 14.30
CA LEU A 27 27.63 -14.62 13.40
C LEU A 27 26.54 -15.68 13.76
N ARG A 28 25.32 -15.29 14.13
CA ARG A 28 24.13 -16.18 14.06
C ARG A 28 22.93 -15.44 13.47
N PHE A 29 22.50 -15.84 12.28
CA PHE A 29 21.23 -15.41 11.69
C PHE A 29 20.09 -16.11 12.46
N THR A 30 19.41 -15.38 13.33
CA THR A 30 18.27 -15.89 14.10
C THR A 30 16.96 -15.68 13.33
N VAL A 31 15.89 -16.38 13.72
CA VAL A 31 14.57 -16.14 13.13
C VAL A 31 14.07 -14.71 13.43
N ASN A 32 14.45 -14.12 14.56
CA ASN A 32 14.16 -12.70 14.85
C ASN A 32 14.90 -11.76 13.87
N HIS A 33 16.10 -12.14 13.42
CA HIS A 33 16.80 -11.41 12.38
C HIS A 33 16.06 -11.47 11.03
N ALA A 34 15.53 -12.63 10.66
CA ALA A 34 14.67 -12.79 9.48
C ALA A 34 13.41 -11.91 9.56
N ARG A 35 12.75 -11.85 10.72
CA ARG A 35 11.60 -10.96 10.97
C ARG A 35 11.98 -9.49 10.86
N ALA A 36 13.11 -9.07 11.42
CA ALA A 36 13.58 -7.68 11.33
C ALA A 36 13.86 -7.28 9.87
N MET A 37 14.47 -8.17 9.10
CA MET A 37 14.67 -7.99 7.65
C MET A 37 13.33 -7.91 6.92
N ARG A 38 12.38 -8.79 7.24
CA ARG A 38 11.04 -8.77 6.63
C ARG A 38 10.30 -7.46 6.87
N ILE A 39 10.39 -6.89 8.07
CA ILE A 39 9.84 -5.56 8.37
C ILE A 39 10.46 -4.52 7.44
N ALA A 40 11.79 -4.53 7.29
CA ALA A 40 12.49 -3.58 6.41
C ALA A 40 12.03 -3.70 4.95
N GLU A 41 11.85 -4.91 4.44
CA GLU A 41 11.35 -5.18 3.09
C GLU A 41 9.92 -4.64 2.90
N ILE A 42 8.99 -4.97 3.81
CA ILE A 42 7.60 -4.49 3.74
C ILE A 42 7.55 -2.96 3.77
N MET A 43 8.38 -2.35 4.61
CA MET A 43 8.48 -0.89 4.72
C MET A 43 9.04 -0.22 3.47
N ASN A 44 10.02 -0.84 2.84
CA ASN A 44 10.56 -0.37 1.57
C ASN A 44 9.51 -0.46 0.47
N ASP A 45 8.80 -1.59 0.37
CA ASP A 45 7.74 -1.78 -0.63
C ASP A 45 6.58 -0.80 -0.42
N PHE A 46 6.19 -0.55 0.83
CA PHE A 46 5.21 0.48 1.18
C PHE A 46 5.65 1.88 0.72
N ARG A 47 6.92 2.26 0.92
CA ARG A 47 7.46 3.54 0.46
C ARG A 47 7.44 3.65 -1.07
N SER A 48 7.80 2.58 -1.77
CA SER A 48 7.73 2.53 -3.23
C SER A 48 6.30 2.72 -3.72
N LEU A 49 5.32 2.07 -3.09
CA LEU A 49 3.90 2.24 -3.44
C LEU A 49 3.41 3.67 -3.21
N GLN A 50 3.81 4.30 -2.11
CA GLN A 50 3.50 5.71 -1.84
C GLN A 50 4.06 6.62 -2.94
N TYR A 51 5.30 6.38 -3.36
CA TYR A 51 5.91 7.12 -4.46
C TYR A 51 5.14 6.93 -5.77
N TYR A 52 4.81 5.68 -6.14
CA TYR A 52 4.08 5.41 -7.38
C TYR A 52 2.67 5.99 -7.37
N LEU A 53 1.97 5.92 -6.24
CA LEU A 53 0.64 6.49 -6.09
C LEU A 53 0.67 8.02 -6.19
N ALA A 54 1.66 8.67 -5.58
CA ALA A 54 1.84 10.12 -5.66
C ALA A 54 2.23 10.60 -7.07
N ALA A 55 2.90 9.75 -7.86
CA ALA A 55 3.26 10.03 -9.24
C ALA A 55 2.08 9.93 -10.23
N ILE A 56 0.92 9.42 -9.79
CA ILE A 56 -0.29 9.40 -10.62
C ILE A 56 -0.82 10.82 -10.76
N HIS A 57 -0.70 11.35 -11.97
CA HIS A 57 -1.19 12.67 -12.32
C HIS A 57 -2.20 12.59 -13.46
N VAL A 58 -3.32 13.29 -13.29
CA VAL A 58 -4.37 13.48 -14.29
C VAL A 58 -4.85 14.92 -14.23
N ASN A 59 -5.19 15.51 -15.37
CA ASN A 59 -5.63 16.90 -15.47
C ASN A 59 -7.05 16.98 -16.04
N PRO A 60 -8.10 16.72 -15.23
CA PRO A 60 -9.48 16.78 -15.70
C PRO A 60 -9.89 18.22 -16.02
N LEU A 61 -10.75 18.38 -17.03
CA LEU A 61 -11.50 19.61 -17.22
C LEU A 61 -12.51 19.79 -16.08
N ALA A 62 -12.93 21.03 -15.82
CA ALA A 62 -13.86 21.33 -14.72
C ALA A 62 -15.18 20.54 -14.82
N GLU A 63 -15.69 20.32 -16.03
CA GLU A 63 -16.90 19.54 -16.30
C GLU A 63 -16.73 18.03 -16.07
N ASP A 64 -15.51 17.53 -16.21
CA ASP A 64 -15.17 16.11 -16.03
C ASP A 64 -14.74 15.79 -14.58
N TYR A 65 -14.53 16.80 -13.73
CA TYR A 65 -13.92 16.65 -12.40
C TYR A 65 -14.60 15.60 -11.53
N TYR A 66 -15.93 15.48 -11.60
CA TYR A 66 -16.73 14.57 -10.79
C TYR A 66 -16.97 13.19 -11.43
N LEU A 67 -16.46 12.94 -12.65
CA LEU A 67 -16.59 11.63 -13.26
C LEU A 67 -15.90 10.54 -12.42
N GLU A 68 -16.45 9.34 -12.51
CA GLU A 68 -16.09 8.18 -11.69
C GLU A 68 -14.58 7.96 -11.61
N GLY A 69 -13.89 7.88 -12.75
CA GLY A 69 -12.45 7.64 -12.77
C GLY A 69 -11.62 8.76 -12.14
N TYR A 70 -11.95 10.03 -12.38
CA TYR A 70 -11.21 11.15 -11.78
C TYR A 70 -11.46 11.27 -10.27
N SER A 71 -12.70 11.08 -9.83
CA SER A 71 -13.06 11.02 -8.42
C SER A 71 -12.35 9.86 -7.72
N LEU A 72 -12.27 8.69 -8.37
CA LEU A 72 -11.59 7.52 -7.85
C LEU A 72 -10.09 7.72 -7.68
N ILE A 73 -9.39 8.32 -8.65
CA ILE A 73 -7.94 8.62 -8.53
C ILE A 73 -7.68 9.48 -7.30
N ARG A 74 -8.46 10.55 -7.11
CA ARG A 74 -8.32 11.43 -5.94
C ARG A 74 -8.59 10.68 -4.65
N ALA A 75 -9.62 9.84 -4.61
CA ALA A 75 -9.92 9.01 -3.45
C ALA A 75 -8.78 8.04 -3.12
N CYS A 76 -8.17 7.39 -4.11
CA CYS A 76 -7.04 6.50 -3.91
C CYS A 76 -5.80 7.23 -3.41
N ILE A 77 -5.48 8.41 -3.96
CA ILE A 77 -4.37 9.24 -3.47
C ILE A 77 -4.62 9.66 -2.01
N ALA A 78 -5.85 10.09 -1.68
CA ALA A 78 -6.22 10.44 -0.32
C ALA A 78 -6.13 9.23 0.64
N GLU A 79 -6.57 8.04 0.23
CA GLU A 79 -6.42 6.78 0.98
C GLU A 79 -4.93 6.49 1.26
N GLY A 80 -4.06 6.63 0.26
CA GLY A 80 -2.62 6.47 0.42
C GLY A 80 -2.01 7.42 1.45
N GLN A 81 -2.40 8.70 1.40
CA GLN A 81 -1.95 9.71 2.38
C GLN A 81 -2.49 9.42 3.79
N ALA A 82 -3.73 8.95 3.91
CA ALA A 82 -4.31 8.59 5.20
C ALA A 82 -3.55 7.43 5.88
N VAL A 83 -3.05 6.46 5.10
CA VAL A 83 -2.22 5.38 5.63
C VAL A 83 -0.90 5.90 6.25
N LEU A 84 -0.35 7.01 5.74
CA LEU A 84 0.83 7.65 6.34
C LEU A 84 0.52 8.37 7.64
N ALA A 85 -0.66 8.97 7.76
CA ALA A 85 -1.07 9.72 8.95
C ALA A 85 -1.33 8.83 10.17
N ASN A 86 -1.66 7.55 9.95
CA ASN A 86 -1.93 6.60 11.03
C ASN A 86 -0.65 6.23 11.79
N SER A 87 -0.67 6.31 13.12
CA SER A 87 0.44 5.87 13.97
C SER A 87 0.59 4.34 14.00
N TYR A 88 1.81 3.85 14.21
CA TYR A 88 2.04 2.41 14.45
C TYR A 88 1.40 2.01 15.78
N THR A 89 0.55 0.99 15.75
CA THR A 89 -0.22 0.60 16.95
C THR A 89 0.68 0.08 18.09
N ASN A 90 1.91 -0.37 17.79
CA ASN A 90 2.76 -1.10 18.77
C ASN A 90 4.24 -0.70 18.80
N ALA A 91 4.63 0.52 18.40
CA ALA A 91 6.04 0.91 18.32
C ALA A 91 6.76 1.10 19.69
N ALA A 92 6.04 1.10 20.82
CA ALA A 92 6.55 1.67 22.08
C ALA A 92 7.11 0.67 23.13
N ALA A 93 6.92 -0.65 22.98
CA ALA A 93 7.38 -1.60 23.99
C ALA A 93 8.75 -2.19 23.58
N HIS A 94 9.82 -1.87 24.32
CA HIS A 94 11.13 -2.50 24.14
C HIS A 94 11.32 -3.65 25.13
N PRO A 95 11.20 -4.92 24.71
CA PRO A 95 11.54 -6.05 25.55
C PRO A 95 13.06 -6.14 25.69
N SER A 96 13.58 -5.85 26.88
CA SER A 96 15.00 -5.95 27.15
C SER A 96 15.40 -7.40 27.40
N GLY A 97 16.01 -8.06 26.41
CA GLY A 97 16.75 -9.30 26.58
C GLY A 97 15.94 -10.60 26.60
N ASP A 98 14.62 -10.54 26.43
CA ASP A 98 13.75 -11.71 26.26
C ASP A 98 13.46 -11.94 24.76
N GLU A 99 13.95 -13.07 24.23
CA GLU A 99 13.79 -13.44 22.82
C GLU A 99 12.33 -13.69 22.43
N GLU A 100 11.49 -14.19 23.34
CA GLU A 100 10.07 -14.47 23.05
C GLU A 100 9.25 -13.18 23.04
N ALA A 101 9.59 -12.23 23.92
CA ALA A 101 9.01 -10.90 23.89
C ALA A 101 9.46 -10.10 22.65
N GLU A 102 10.73 -10.22 22.23
CA GLU A 102 11.23 -9.63 20.97
C GLU A 102 10.50 -10.23 19.76
N LYS A 103 10.35 -11.55 19.70
CA LYS A 103 9.57 -12.23 18.66
C LYS A 103 8.13 -11.72 18.60
N SER A 104 7.47 -11.61 19.75
CA SER A 104 6.09 -11.13 19.85
C SER A 104 5.96 -9.70 19.34
N GLN A 105 6.90 -8.83 19.71
CA GLN A 105 6.96 -7.45 19.21
C GLN A 105 7.15 -7.41 17.69
N LEU A 106 8.10 -8.18 17.15
CA LEU A 106 8.41 -8.20 15.72
C LEU A 106 7.19 -8.69 14.90
N LYS A 107 6.46 -9.70 15.38
CA LYS A 107 5.21 -10.15 14.75
C LYS A 107 4.15 -9.06 14.70
N LEU A 108 3.96 -8.31 15.80
CA LEU A 108 3.03 -7.18 15.82
C LEU A 108 3.41 -6.08 14.83
N ILE A 109 4.70 -5.81 14.68
CA ILE A 109 5.20 -4.83 13.70
C ILE A 109 4.99 -5.35 12.27
N ILE A 110 5.24 -6.63 12.00
CA ILE A 110 4.97 -7.24 10.68
C ILE A 110 3.50 -7.09 10.30
N VAL A 111 2.58 -7.33 11.24
CA VAL A 111 1.14 -7.16 11.00
C VAL A 111 0.81 -5.70 10.64
N ASP A 112 1.25 -4.73 11.43
CA ASP A 112 1.01 -3.30 11.16
C ASP A 112 1.59 -2.86 9.80
N ALA A 113 2.83 -3.26 9.53
CA ALA A 113 3.54 -3.00 8.28
C ALA A 113 2.79 -3.58 7.07
N SER A 114 2.31 -4.82 7.20
CA SER A 114 1.59 -5.52 6.14
C SER A 114 0.24 -4.87 5.85
N VAL A 115 -0.49 -4.41 6.88
CA VAL A 115 -1.75 -3.66 6.71
C VAL A 115 -1.52 -2.40 5.89
N ARG A 116 -0.47 -1.62 6.19
CA ARG A 116 -0.14 -0.39 5.46
C ARG A 116 0.20 -0.68 4.00
N ARG A 117 1.05 -1.69 3.76
CA ARG A 117 1.43 -2.12 2.41
C ARG A 117 0.20 -2.59 1.63
N PHE A 118 -0.66 -3.39 2.26
CA PHE A 118 -1.89 -3.90 1.65
C PHE A 118 -2.85 -2.78 1.23
N LEU A 119 -3.16 -1.85 2.13
CA LEU A 119 -4.03 -0.70 1.83
C LEU A 119 -3.46 0.16 0.69
N CYS A 120 -2.16 0.43 0.73
CA CYS A 120 -1.50 1.21 -0.30
C CYS A 120 -1.47 0.49 -1.66
N GLN A 121 -1.24 -0.82 -1.68
CA GLN A 121 -1.29 -1.64 -2.89
C GLN A 121 -2.69 -1.62 -3.51
N ARG A 122 -3.73 -1.80 -2.69
CA ARG A 122 -5.12 -1.75 -3.15
C ARG A 122 -5.47 -0.40 -3.75
N ALA A 123 -5.12 0.69 -3.07
CA ALA A 123 -5.30 2.05 -3.57
C ALA A 123 -4.54 2.25 -4.90
N TYR A 124 -3.30 1.76 -4.99
CA TYR A 124 -2.49 1.84 -6.19
C TYR A 124 -3.11 1.09 -7.38
N MET A 125 -3.53 -0.17 -7.20
CA MET A 125 -4.17 -0.95 -8.27
C MET A 125 -5.43 -0.27 -8.81
N ARG A 126 -6.27 0.27 -7.92
CA ARG A 126 -7.47 1.03 -8.29
C ARG A 126 -7.13 2.34 -9.01
N ALA A 127 -6.13 3.06 -8.53
CA ALA A 127 -5.68 4.31 -9.15
C ALA A 127 -5.12 4.08 -10.56
N VAL A 128 -4.35 3.01 -10.77
CA VAL A 128 -3.81 2.66 -12.09
C VAL A 128 -4.91 2.26 -13.07
N ALA A 129 -5.93 1.51 -12.63
CA ALA A 129 -7.11 1.22 -13.47
C ALA A 129 -7.84 2.50 -13.88
N ALA A 130 -8.07 3.41 -12.92
CA ALA A 130 -8.69 4.70 -13.18
C ALA A 130 -7.82 5.61 -14.07
N GLN A 131 -6.49 5.54 -13.96
CA GLN A 131 -5.56 6.28 -14.83
C GLN A 131 -5.61 5.77 -16.27
N ARG A 132 -5.70 4.44 -16.47
CA ARG A 132 -5.95 3.87 -17.81
C ARG A 132 -7.25 4.38 -18.40
N TRP A 133 -8.32 4.40 -17.59
CA TRP A 133 -9.61 4.98 -18.00
C TRP A 133 -9.46 6.45 -18.40
N ALA A 134 -8.78 7.27 -17.60
CA ALA A 134 -8.60 8.69 -17.89
C ALA A 134 -7.83 8.91 -19.22
N ASN A 135 -6.74 8.17 -19.42
CA ASN A 135 -5.94 8.24 -20.63
C ASN A 135 -6.73 7.82 -21.88
N ALA A 136 -7.50 6.72 -21.79
CA ALA A 136 -8.35 6.25 -22.88
C ALA A 136 -9.46 7.25 -23.20
N ARG A 137 -10.06 7.89 -22.19
CA ARG A 137 -11.04 8.95 -22.38
C ARG A 137 -10.44 10.13 -23.15
N THR A 138 -9.25 10.58 -22.78
CA THR A 138 -8.55 11.66 -23.50
C THR A 138 -8.31 11.30 -24.97
N GLN A 139 -7.96 10.04 -25.26
CA GLN A 139 -7.76 9.56 -26.63
C GLN A 139 -9.07 9.54 -27.44
N ILE A 140 -10.17 9.06 -26.86
CA ILE A 140 -11.48 9.00 -27.53
C ILE A 140 -12.00 10.42 -27.84
N LEU A 141 -11.83 11.34 -26.89
CA LEU A 141 -12.33 12.71 -27.03
C LEU A 141 -11.44 13.57 -27.92
N GLY A 142 -10.14 13.30 -27.98
CA GLY A 142 -9.19 14.08 -28.78
C GLY A 142 -9.23 15.59 -28.45
N GLY A 143 -9.55 15.95 -27.21
CA GLY A 143 -9.72 17.34 -26.76
C GLY A 143 -11.11 17.95 -26.99
N HIS A 144 -12.03 17.22 -27.61
CA HIS A 144 -13.42 17.66 -27.84
C HIS A 144 -14.34 17.19 -26.70
N ARG A 145 -15.54 17.76 -26.65
CA ARG A 145 -16.58 17.30 -25.72
C ARG A 145 -17.20 15.97 -26.18
N PRO A 146 -17.74 15.16 -25.26
CA PRO A 146 -18.57 14.01 -25.61
C PRO A 146 -19.68 14.39 -26.61
N HIS A 147 -19.87 13.56 -27.64
CA HIS A 147 -20.86 13.79 -28.69
C HIS A 147 -21.39 12.45 -29.23
N ALA A 148 -22.51 12.46 -29.96
CA ALA A 148 -23.20 11.24 -30.40
C ALA A 148 -22.26 10.18 -31.03
N GLY A 149 -21.28 10.60 -31.83
CA GLY A 149 -20.30 9.71 -32.46
C GLY A 149 -19.38 8.91 -31.53
N ASN A 150 -19.14 9.35 -30.28
CA ASN A 150 -18.23 8.66 -29.35
C ASN A 150 -18.92 8.14 -28.07
N LEU A 151 -20.23 8.39 -27.89
CA LEU A 151 -20.96 7.98 -26.69
C LEU A 151 -20.85 6.48 -26.40
N HIS A 152 -20.97 5.64 -27.42
CA HIS A 152 -20.87 4.18 -27.24
C HIS A 152 -19.47 3.76 -26.75
N GLN A 153 -18.41 4.37 -27.29
CA GLN A 153 -17.03 4.08 -26.86
C GLN A 153 -16.80 4.52 -25.41
N LEU A 154 -17.35 5.68 -25.02
CA LEU A 154 -17.27 6.16 -23.64
C LEU A 154 -18.04 5.26 -22.67
N GLN A 155 -19.22 4.76 -23.06
CA GLN A 155 -19.98 3.81 -22.25
C GLN A 155 -19.24 2.48 -22.06
N GLN A 156 -18.62 1.96 -23.13
CA GLN A 156 -17.78 0.77 -23.05
C GLN A 156 -16.59 0.97 -22.13
N LEU A 157 -15.95 2.14 -22.21
CA LEU A 157 -14.83 2.50 -21.35
C LEU A 157 -15.23 2.54 -19.86
N ASP A 158 -16.40 3.09 -19.54
CA ASP A 158 -16.93 3.09 -18.17
C ASP A 158 -17.24 1.67 -17.67
N ALA A 159 -17.83 0.83 -18.54
CA ALA A 159 -18.09 -0.57 -18.22
C ALA A 159 -16.79 -1.38 -18.00
N GLN A 160 -15.76 -1.11 -18.79
CA GLN A 160 -14.44 -1.70 -18.63
C GLN A 160 -13.82 -1.29 -17.28
N LEU A 161 -13.87 -0.01 -16.91
CA LEU A 161 -13.37 0.44 -15.60
C LEU A 161 -14.05 -0.32 -14.46
N ARG A 162 -15.39 -0.44 -14.47
CA ARG A 162 -16.12 -1.18 -13.42
C ARG A 162 -15.75 -2.67 -13.38
N THR A 163 -15.52 -3.27 -14.54
CA THR A 163 -15.06 -4.67 -14.64
C THR A 163 -13.66 -4.82 -14.04
N GLU A 164 -12.72 -3.93 -14.38
CA GLU A 164 -11.37 -3.92 -13.82
C GLU A 164 -11.41 -3.73 -12.29
N LEU A 165 -12.22 -2.80 -11.79
CA LEU A 165 -12.38 -2.57 -10.35
C LEU A 165 -13.00 -3.76 -9.63
N GLY A 166 -13.98 -4.44 -10.25
CA GLY A 166 -14.57 -5.67 -9.70
C GLY A 166 -13.59 -6.83 -9.61
N ALA A 167 -12.56 -6.87 -10.47
CA ALA A 167 -11.49 -7.87 -10.41
C ALA A 167 -10.46 -7.58 -9.32
N ILE A 168 -10.35 -6.33 -8.84
CA ILE A 168 -9.44 -5.95 -7.74
C ILE A 168 -10.11 -6.30 -6.40
N THR A 169 -10.11 -7.60 -6.08
CA THR A 169 -10.55 -8.11 -4.79
C THR A 169 -9.43 -8.03 -3.75
N ASP A 170 -9.77 -8.04 -2.47
CA ASP A 170 -8.78 -8.07 -1.39
C ASP A 170 -7.87 -9.31 -1.48
N GLY A 171 -8.40 -10.46 -1.92
CA GLY A 171 -7.61 -11.66 -2.22
C GLY A 171 -6.62 -11.43 -3.37
N HIS A 172 -7.06 -10.84 -4.47
CA HIS A 172 -6.19 -10.54 -5.61
C HIS A 172 -5.05 -9.56 -5.24
N VAL A 173 -5.33 -8.59 -4.36
CA VAL A 173 -4.31 -7.67 -3.82
C VAL A 173 -3.27 -8.45 -3.01
N LEU A 174 -3.70 -9.32 -2.10
CA LEU A 174 -2.79 -10.11 -1.28
C LEU A 174 -1.95 -11.07 -2.14
N ASP A 175 -2.58 -11.78 -3.06
CA ASP A 175 -1.91 -12.72 -3.98
C ASP A 175 -0.85 -12.00 -4.82
N THR A 176 -1.12 -10.78 -5.26
CA THR A 176 -0.16 -9.95 -6.01
C THR A 176 1.09 -9.65 -5.17
N LEU A 177 0.91 -9.28 -3.89
CA LEU A 177 2.01 -8.99 -2.98
C LEU A 177 2.82 -10.25 -2.65
N GLN A 178 2.13 -11.35 -2.33
CA GLN A 178 2.77 -12.62 -1.98
C GLN A 178 3.53 -13.21 -3.17
N SER A 179 2.95 -13.18 -4.38
CA SER A 179 3.61 -13.68 -5.59
C SER A 179 4.91 -12.95 -5.86
N HIS A 180 4.94 -11.63 -5.67
CA HIS A 180 6.14 -10.82 -5.82
C HIS A 180 7.21 -11.16 -4.77
N ASP A 181 6.80 -11.37 -3.52
CA ASP A 181 7.72 -11.69 -2.44
C ASP A 181 8.31 -13.12 -2.56
N VAL A 182 7.48 -14.09 -2.94
CA VAL A 182 7.92 -15.46 -3.24
C VAL A 182 8.88 -15.47 -4.43
N ALA A 183 8.58 -14.73 -5.50
CA ALA A 183 9.48 -14.61 -6.65
C ALA A 183 10.84 -14.01 -6.29
N GLN A 184 10.92 -13.22 -5.23
CA GLN A 184 12.15 -12.62 -4.72
C GLN A 184 12.83 -13.45 -3.61
N GLY A 185 12.25 -14.60 -3.23
CA GLY A 185 12.78 -15.46 -2.18
C GLY A 185 12.77 -14.83 -0.78
N LYS A 186 11.82 -13.90 -0.53
CA LYS A 186 11.70 -13.24 0.78
C LYS A 186 11.18 -14.19 1.85
N PHE A 187 11.52 -13.92 3.10
CA PHE A 187 10.97 -14.63 4.25
C PHE A 187 9.51 -14.19 4.50
N ILE A 188 8.55 -15.12 4.39
CA ILE A 188 7.11 -14.81 4.49
C ILE A 188 6.38 -15.62 5.56
N ASP A 189 7.07 -16.47 6.32
CA ASP A 189 6.45 -17.44 7.24
C ASP A 189 5.60 -16.79 8.34
N ASP A 190 5.89 -15.53 8.69
CA ASP A 190 5.16 -14.76 9.70
C ASP A 190 4.28 -13.65 9.11
N ASP A 191 4.08 -13.63 7.79
CA ASP A 191 3.16 -12.69 7.17
C ASP A 191 1.71 -12.99 7.58
N PRO A 192 0.90 -11.97 7.84
CA PRO A 192 -0.50 -12.16 8.23
C PRO A 192 -1.32 -12.73 7.06
N SER A 193 -2.30 -13.58 7.41
CA SER A 193 -3.34 -14.00 6.48
C SER A 193 -4.26 -12.83 6.10
N LEU A 194 -5.03 -13.01 5.02
CA LEU A 194 -6.03 -12.02 4.61
C LEU A 194 -7.01 -11.68 5.73
N GLU A 195 -7.45 -12.69 6.48
CA GLU A 195 -8.38 -12.51 7.61
C GLU A 195 -7.79 -11.59 8.69
N ILE A 196 -6.52 -11.79 9.07
CA ILE A 196 -5.83 -10.94 10.05
C ILE A 196 -5.71 -9.51 9.51
N LEU A 197 -5.36 -9.35 8.23
CA LEU A 197 -5.27 -8.02 7.61
C LEU A 197 -6.62 -7.29 7.67
N LEU A 198 -7.71 -7.95 7.26
CA LEU A 198 -9.05 -7.37 7.24
C LEU A 198 -9.55 -7.02 8.64
N GLN A 199 -9.31 -7.90 9.62
CA GLN A 199 -9.65 -7.64 11.02
C GLN A 199 -8.92 -6.40 11.56
N GLN A 200 -7.64 -6.26 11.25
CA GLN A 200 -6.85 -5.10 11.67
C GLN A 200 -7.29 -3.81 10.97
N ILE A 201 -7.71 -3.89 9.71
CA ILE A 201 -8.27 -2.75 8.98
C ILE A 201 -9.57 -2.29 9.62
N GLN A 202 -10.46 -3.22 9.99
CA GLN A 202 -11.73 -2.89 10.65
C GLN A 202 -11.51 -2.21 12.01
N PHE A 203 -10.53 -2.68 12.79
CA PHE A 203 -10.22 -2.08 14.09
C PHE A 203 -9.66 -0.64 13.99
N ARG A 204 -9.15 -0.24 12.82
CA ARG A 204 -8.54 1.09 12.58
C ARG A 204 -9.54 2.14 12.07
N GLN A 205 -10.75 1.75 11.69
CA GLN A 205 -11.81 2.63 11.19
C GLN A 205 -12.68 3.15 12.33
#